data_AF-A0A352KW69-F1
#
_entry.id   AF-A0A352KW69-F1
#
_cell.length_a   1.000
_cell.length_b   1.000
_cell.length_c   1.000
_cell.angle_alpha   90.00
_cell.angle_beta   90.00
_cell.angle_gamma   90.00
#
_symmetry.space_group_name_H-M   'P 1'
#
loop_
_entity.id
_entity.type
_entity.pdbx_description
1 polymer ?
#
loop_
_entity_poly.entity_id
_entity_poly.type
_entity_poly.pdbx_seq_one_letter_code
_entity_poly.pdbx_strand_id
1 'polypeptide(L)'
;MAVVSHRPLMVINVVGLTPEMIGPQTPHLQRLASSGFQRPMQTVLPAVTCSVQATLLTGRMPAEHGIVANGWYFRELAEVGFWKQSNHLIQGEKLY
;
A
#
# COMPACT_ATOMS: atom_id res chain seq x y z
N MET A 1 -24.69 -28.68 -5.53
CA MET A 1 -24.19 -27.35 -5.13
C MET A 1 -22.84 -27.16 -5.78
N ALA A 2 -22.66 -26.14 -6.62
CA ALA A 2 -21.37 -25.89 -7.28
C ALA A 2 -20.40 -25.29 -6.26
N VAL A 3 -19.26 -25.93 -6.05
CA VAL A 3 -18.17 -25.38 -5.24
C VAL A 3 -17.57 -24.22 -6.04
N VAL A 4 -17.76 -23.00 -5.56
CA VAL A 4 -17.08 -21.84 -6.12
C VAL A 4 -15.60 -21.97 -5.77
N SER A 5 -14.78 -22.34 -6.76
CA SER A 5 -13.33 -22.36 -6.61
C SER A 5 -12.81 -20.93 -6.73
N HIS A 6 -12.49 -20.32 -5.59
CA HIS A 6 -11.82 -19.03 -5.57
C HIS A 6 -10.34 -19.22 -5.94
N ARG A 7 -9.88 -18.50 -6.96
CA ARG A 7 -8.44 -18.40 -7.24
C ARG A 7 -7.81 -17.55 -6.13
N PRO A 8 -6.75 -18.01 -5.46
CA PRO A 8 -6.03 -17.19 -4.49
C PRO A 8 -5.55 -15.88 -5.14
N LEU A 9 -5.76 -14.75 -4.45
CA LEU A 9 -5.27 -13.45 -4.86
C LEU A 9 -4.05 -13.08 -4.00
N MET A 10 -2.93 -12.76 -4.66
CA MET A 10 -1.76 -12.19 -4.00
C MET A 10 -1.64 -10.73 -4.41
N VAL A 11 -1.61 -9.83 -3.43
CA VAL A 11 -1.35 -8.41 -3.63
C VAL A 11 0.05 -8.11 -3.11
N ILE A 12 0.90 -7.55 -3.97
CA ILE A 12 2.25 -7.12 -3.60
C ILE A 12 2.31 -5.61 -3.66
N ASN A 13 2.62 -4.97 -2.53
CA ASN A 13 2.80 -3.54 -2.44
C ASN A 13 4.30 -3.19 -2.50
N VAL A 14 4.74 -2.62 -3.62
CA VAL A 14 6.15 -2.27 -3.86
C VAL A 14 6.30 -0.75 -3.77
N VAL A 15 7.00 -0.29 -2.73
CA VAL A 15 7.23 1.14 -2.49
C VAL A 15 8.11 1.72 -3.60
N GLY A 16 7.65 2.81 -4.23
CA GLY A 16 8.43 3.57 -5.20
C GLY A 16 8.57 2.93 -6.59
N LEU A 17 7.84 1.83 -6.87
CA LEU A 17 7.83 1.22 -8.19
C LEU A 17 7.19 2.17 -9.22
N THR A 18 7.93 2.51 -10.27
CA THR A 18 7.42 3.29 -11.40
C THR A 18 7.45 2.48 -12.70
N PRO A 19 6.64 2.84 -13.71
CA PRO A 19 6.65 2.18 -15.02
C PRO A 19 8.04 2.08 -15.67
N GLU A 20 8.89 3.09 -15.49
CA GLU A 20 10.22 3.18 -16.10
C GLU A 20 11.20 2.14 -15.52
N MET A 21 10.91 1.61 -14.34
CA MET A 21 11.69 0.53 -13.71
C MET A 21 11.35 -0.85 -14.28
N ILE A 22 10.27 -0.97 -15.08
CA ILE A 22 9.82 -2.25 -15.64
C ILE A 22 10.46 -2.47 -17.02
N GLY A 23 11.43 -3.38 -17.09
CA GLY A 23 12.19 -3.67 -18.31
C GLY A 23 12.90 -5.02 -18.31
N PRO A 24 13.96 -5.18 -19.12
CA PRO A 24 14.70 -6.45 -19.26
C PRO A 24 15.27 -7.00 -17.93
N GLN A 25 15.57 -6.13 -16.96
CA GLN A 25 16.05 -6.52 -15.63
C GLN A 25 14.93 -6.93 -14.66
N THR A 26 13.66 -6.70 -15.01
CA THR A 26 12.49 -7.13 -14.24
C THR A 26 11.60 -8.03 -15.09
N PRO A 27 12.11 -9.17 -15.60
CA PRO A 27 11.44 -9.93 -16.64
C PRO A 27 10.09 -10.53 -16.19
N HIS A 28 9.91 -10.80 -14.89
CA HIS A 28 8.64 -11.27 -14.34
C HIS A 28 7.56 -10.18 -14.35
N LEU A 29 7.90 -8.95 -13.96
CA LEU A 29 6.98 -7.81 -13.98
C LEU A 29 6.66 -7.40 -15.42
N GLN A 30 7.66 -7.43 -16.31
CA GLN A 30 7.45 -7.14 -17.73
C GLN A 30 6.47 -8.14 -18.36
N ARG A 31 6.62 -9.45 -18.07
CA ARG A 31 5.66 -10.47 -18.53
C ARG A 31 4.27 -10.30 -17.94
N LEU A 32 4.15 -9.91 -16.67
CA LEU A 32 2.86 -9.67 -16.03
C LEU A 32 2.15 -8.48 -16.69
N ALA A 33 2.87 -7.39 -16.94
CA ALA A 33 2.34 -6.20 -17.59
C ALA A 33 1.93 -6.46 -19.05
N SER A 34 2.70 -7.26 -19.80
CA SER A 34 2.43 -7.53 -21.22
C SER A 34 1.33 -8.57 -21.45
N SER A 35 1.20 -9.57 -20.59
CA SER A 35 0.16 -10.60 -20.67
C SER A 35 -1.15 -10.20 -19.99
N GLY A 36 -1.08 -9.23 -19.07
CA GLY A 36 -2.21 -8.68 -18.32
C GLY A 36 -2.43 -7.20 -18.64
N PHE A 37 -2.33 -6.36 -17.62
CA PHE A 37 -2.44 -4.91 -17.78
C PHE A 37 -1.51 -4.18 -16.81
N GLN A 38 -1.20 -2.93 -17.15
CA GLN A 38 -0.52 -1.98 -16.29
C GLN A 38 -1.18 -0.62 -16.45
N ARG A 39 -1.42 0.09 -15.34
CA ARG A 39 -1.92 1.47 -15.34
C ARG A 39 -1.26 2.28 -14.23
N PRO A 40 -1.00 3.58 -14.45
CA PRO A 40 -0.58 4.47 -13.38
C PRO A 40 -1.70 4.57 -12.33
N MET A 41 -1.31 4.61 -11.05
CA MET A 41 -2.22 4.78 -9.93
C MET A 41 -2.10 6.21 -9.39
N GLN A 42 -3.21 6.93 -9.32
CA GLN A 42 -3.26 8.18 -8.58
C GLN A 42 -3.29 7.86 -7.08
N THR A 43 -2.40 8.48 -6.32
CA THR A 43 -2.23 8.23 -4.90
C THR A 43 -2.91 9.29 -4.04
N VAL A 44 -2.97 9.05 -2.73
CA VAL A 44 -3.45 10.00 -1.72
C VAL A 44 -2.41 11.08 -1.43
N LEU A 45 -2.86 12.19 -0.81
CA LEU A 45 -1.96 13.20 -0.24
C LEU A 45 -2.05 13.14 1.30
N PRO A 46 -0.92 13.07 2.03
CA PRO A 46 0.46 13.01 1.53
C PRO A 46 0.84 11.64 0.95
N ALA A 47 1.57 11.65 -0.18
CA ALA A 47 2.02 10.46 -0.90
C ALA A 47 3.25 9.79 -0.26
N VAL A 48 3.20 9.58 1.06
CA VAL A 48 4.26 8.93 1.84
C VAL A 48 3.88 7.50 2.21
N THR A 49 4.89 6.64 2.37
CA THR A 49 4.73 5.18 2.50
C THR A 49 3.63 4.74 3.47
N CYS A 50 3.66 5.17 4.73
CA CYS A 50 2.70 4.70 5.74
C CYS A 50 1.26 5.08 5.39
N SER A 51 1.03 6.31 4.93
CA SER A 51 -0.30 6.76 4.50
C SER A 51 -0.82 5.98 3.31
N VAL A 52 -0.02 5.85 2.26
CA VAL A 52 -0.41 5.14 1.03
C VAL A 52 -0.65 3.65 1.31
N GLN A 53 0.20 3.01 2.12
CA GLN A 53 0.02 1.60 2.49
C GLN A 53 -1.26 1.39 3.29
N ALA A 54 -1.57 2.26 4.25
CA ALA A 54 -2.82 2.19 5.01
C ALA A 54 -4.05 2.43 4.12
N THR A 55 -3.99 3.36 3.16
CA THR A 55 -5.04 3.54 2.14
C THR A 55 -5.24 2.27 1.33
N LEU A 56 -4.17 1.66 0.81
CA LEU A 56 -4.26 0.45 -0.01
C LEU A 56 -4.79 -0.76 0.79
N LEU A 57 -4.44 -0.85 2.08
CA LEU A 57 -4.87 -1.93 2.95
C LEU A 57 -6.34 -1.84 3.36
N THR A 58 -6.89 -0.63 3.44
CA THR A 58 -8.25 -0.38 3.98
C THR A 58 -9.25 0.07 2.91
N GLY A 59 -8.78 0.56 1.76
CA GLY A 59 -9.61 1.24 0.76
C GLY A 59 -10.16 2.59 1.24
N ARG A 60 -9.62 3.16 2.32
CA ARG A 60 -10.10 4.40 2.95
C ARG A 60 -9.10 5.55 2.77
N MET A 61 -9.55 6.78 2.95
CA MET A 61 -8.66 7.95 2.90
C MET A 61 -7.92 8.18 4.23
N PRO A 62 -6.81 8.95 4.25
CA PRO A 62 -6.06 9.22 5.49
C PRO A 62 -6.88 9.79 6.65
N ALA A 63 -7.91 10.57 6.36
CA ALA A 63 -8.84 11.08 7.37
C ALA A 63 -9.69 9.99 8.05
N GLU A 64 -9.88 8.84 7.40
CA GLU A 64 -10.67 7.71 7.91
C GLU A 64 -9.79 6.66 8.59
N HIS A 65 -8.63 6.31 8.02
CA HIS A 65 -7.74 5.29 8.60
C HIS A 65 -6.69 5.83 9.59
N GLY A 66 -6.61 7.16 9.75
CA GLY A 66 -5.80 7.85 10.77
C GLY A 66 -4.30 7.99 10.47
N ILE A 67 -3.77 7.21 9.53
CA ILE A 67 -2.35 7.27 9.14
C ILE A 67 -2.10 8.39 8.13
N VAL A 68 -1.66 9.55 8.61
CA VAL A 68 -1.45 10.77 7.81
C VAL A 68 0.02 11.13 7.53
N ALA A 69 0.98 10.37 8.06
CA ALA A 69 2.41 10.61 7.87
C ALA A 69 3.24 9.34 8.10
N ASN A 70 4.53 9.40 7.77
CA ASN A 70 5.50 8.36 8.14
C ASN A 70 6.00 8.50 9.59
N GLY A 71 5.65 9.55 10.31
CA GLY A 71 6.12 9.76 11.68
C GLY A 71 5.31 10.84 12.39
N TRP A 72 5.38 10.81 13.72
CA TRP A 72 4.69 11.74 14.60
C TRP A 72 5.62 12.23 15.69
N TYR A 73 5.34 13.44 16.16
CA TYR A 73 5.93 13.96 17.38
C TYR A 73 5.13 13.46 18.59
N PHE A 74 5.77 12.70 19.45
CA PHE A 74 5.21 12.16 20.69
C PHE A 74 5.46 13.18 21.80
N ARG A 75 4.42 13.94 22.16
CA ARG A 75 4.55 15.09 23.08
C ARG A 75 5.00 14.68 24.47
N GLU A 76 4.62 13.48 24.90
CA GLU A 76 4.96 12.90 26.20
C GLU A 76 6.46 12.61 26.31
N LEU A 77 7.12 12.37 25.17
CA LEU A 77 8.54 12.04 25.08
C LEU A 77 9.38 13.21 24.56
N ALA A 78 8.73 14.24 24.01
CA ALA A 78 9.37 15.31 23.25
C ALA A 78 10.24 14.81 22.06
N GLU A 79 9.84 13.70 21.44
CA GLU A 79 10.60 13.03 20.39
C GLU A 79 9.78 12.82 19.11
N VAL A 80 10.47 12.79 17.97
CA VAL A 80 9.86 12.35 16.69
C VAL A 80 10.09 10.85 16.54
N GLY A 81 9.00 10.09 16.45
CA GLY A 81 9.05 8.67 16.10
C GLY A 81 8.66 8.46 14.64
N PHE A 82 9.55 7.85 13.88
CA PHE A 82 9.29 7.48 12.49
C PHE A 82 8.90 6.00 12.36
N TRP A 83 8.19 5.70 11.28
CA TRP A 83 7.91 4.36 10.77
C TRP A 83 7.18 3.44 11.76
N LYS A 84 6.23 3.99 12.53
CA LYS A 84 5.35 3.15 13.37
C LYS A 84 4.34 2.43 12.47
N GLN A 85 4.62 1.15 12.16
CA GLN A 85 3.84 0.33 11.22
C GLN A 85 2.99 -0.75 11.91
N SER A 86 2.71 -0.64 13.20
CA SER A 86 1.79 -1.56 13.86
C SER A 86 0.39 -1.44 13.25
N ASN A 87 -0.19 -2.55 12.81
CA ASN A 87 -1.55 -2.56 12.25
C ASN A 87 -2.61 -2.11 13.26
N HIS A 88 -2.31 -2.13 14.57
CA HIS A 88 -3.20 -1.57 15.59
C HIS A 88 -3.38 -0.05 15.48
N LEU A 89 -2.46 0.66 14.82
CA LEU A 89 -2.55 2.10 14.60
C LEU A 89 -3.49 2.44 13.43
N ILE A 90 -3.74 1.49 12.53
CA ILE A 90 -4.60 1.67 11.35
C ILE A 90 -6.05 1.44 11.75
N GLN A 91 -6.87 2.47 11.56
CA GLN A 91 -8.32 2.42 11.77
C GLN A 91 -9.04 1.90 10.53
N GLY A 92 -10.19 1.24 10.73
CA GLY A 92 -11.00 0.66 9.65
C GLY A 92 -10.74 -0.83 9.37
N GLU A 93 -11.59 -1.40 8.52
CA GLU A 93 -11.47 -2.78 8.04
C GLU A 93 -10.22 -2.93 7.17
N LYS A 94 -9.52 -4.05 7.35
CA LYS A 94 -8.28 -4.37 6.62
C LYS A 94 -8.56 -5.54 5.69
N LEU A 95 -7.80 -5.62 4.61
CA LEU A 95 -7.89 -6.67 3.62
C LEU A 95 -7.17 -7.96 4.12
N TYR A 96 -7.66 -8.57 5.21
CA TYR A 96 -7.33 -9.94 5.65
C TYR A 96 -8.16 -10.39 6.87
#